data_AF-A0A4W3JKN9-F1
#
_entry.id   AF-A0A4W3JKN9-F1
#
_cell.length_a   1.000
_cell.length_b   1.000
_cell.length_c   1.000
_cell.angle_alpha   90.00
_cell.angle_beta   90.00
_cell.angle_gamma   90.00
#
_symmetry.space_group_name_H-M   'P 1'
#
loop_
_entity.id
_entity.type
_entity.pdbx_description
1 polymer ?
#
loop_
_entity_poly.entity_id
_entity_poly.type
_entity_poly.pdbx_seq_one_letter_code
_entity_poly.pdbx_strand_id
1 'polypeptide(L)'
;VFLDIRVWEFKFMRQSRSPSVSPSKQHTTTSATAESLFAQCRNGGNPFEMQTDIKDDETEDVLASNGYESDELEKSAYQEYDSDSDVPEELKRDYVDEQTGDIPVKSVSKETLRRGKKSDYSLFKGNTLILTNTTLNVIRLVGKYMQMMNILKPIAFDVIHCMSQLFDYYLYAVYTFFGREDMYESTGLGLISSRLRTTLNRIQESLIDLEAPPENTGPLTSVEERKEKVPSPHLSHLVVLNSTEMLYGLAERVVATESLVFLAEQFECLQPHLDAMMPSAKKPFLQQFYSQTVSTASELRKPIYWIVAAKAIDYEQMLHLMANVKWDVKEIMSQHNVYVDSLLKEFEQFNKRLFEVSKRVRIPLQVSNILWEHCIRLANRTIVEGYANVKKCSNEGRALMQLDFQQFLMKLEKLTDIRPIPDKEFVETYIKAYYLTENDMERWIKEHREYSTKQLTNLVNVCLGSHINKKARQKLIAAIEECDRPKR
;
A
#
# COMPACT_ATOMS: atom_id res chain seq x y z
N VAL A 1 15.37 -0.05 -18.42
CA VAL A 1 14.07 -0.13 -17.74
C VAL A 1 13.22 -1.29 -18.27
N PHE A 2 13.13 -1.55 -19.59
CA PHE A 2 12.83 -2.92 -20.13
C PHE A 2 13.97 -3.93 -19.91
N LEU A 3 14.74 -3.75 -18.84
CA LEU A 3 16.02 -4.42 -18.62
C LEU A 3 15.91 -5.58 -17.63
N ASP A 4 14.88 -5.62 -16.77
CA ASP A 4 14.77 -6.68 -15.75
C ASP A 4 13.92 -7.88 -16.16
N ILE A 5 13.14 -7.78 -17.24
CA ILE A 5 12.47 -8.94 -17.82
C ILE A 5 12.84 -8.98 -19.30
N ARG A 6 13.72 -9.91 -19.69
CA ARG A 6 14.06 -10.20 -21.10
C ARG A 6 12.89 -10.92 -21.79
N VAL A 7 11.74 -10.27 -21.89
CA VAL A 7 10.57 -10.78 -22.61
C VAL A 7 10.82 -10.58 -24.11
N TRP A 8 10.90 -11.69 -24.86
CA TRP A 8 11.22 -11.70 -26.29
C TRP A 8 10.25 -10.84 -27.11
N GLU A 9 9.00 -10.77 -26.68
CA GLU A 9 7.94 -10.05 -27.35
C GLU A 9 8.22 -8.55 -27.48
N PHE A 10 9.08 -7.95 -26.64
CA PHE A 10 9.45 -6.53 -26.70
C PHE A 10 10.76 -6.24 -27.46
N LYS A 11 11.41 -7.25 -28.07
CA LYS A 11 12.68 -7.06 -28.79
C LYS A 11 12.58 -6.03 -29.92
N PHE A 12 11.43 -5.90 -30.59
CA PHE A 12 11.21 -4.92 -31.64
C PHE A 12 11.40 -3.47 -31.15
N MET A 13 11.10 -3.16 -29.89
CA MET A 13 11.28 -1.81 -29.32
C MET A 13 12.75 -1.44 -29.14
N ARG A 14 13.65 -2.42 -29.04
CA ARG A 14 15.10 -2.19 -28.94
C ARG A 14 15.70 -1.79 -30.29
N GLN A 15 15.16 -2.33 -31.38
CA GLN A 15 15.61 -2.03 -32.76
C GLN A 15 15.22 -0.62 -33.21
N SER A 16 14.28 0.05 -32.51
CA SER A 16 13.86 1.42 -32.81
C SER A 16 14.81 2.50 -32.27
N ARG A 17 15.86 2.13 -31.53
CA ARG A 17 16.96 3.06 -31.20
C ARG A 17 17.97 3.05 -32.35
N SER A 18 18.06 4.18 -33.02
CA SER A 18 18.84 4.54 -34.21
C SER A 18 20.07 3.67 -34.54
N PRO A 19 20.31 3.36 -35.83
CA PRO A 19 21.54 2.72 -36.27
C PRO A 19 22.69 3.74 -36.17
N SER A 20 23.62 3.55 -35.22
CA SER A 20 24.90 4.25 -35.24
C SER A 20 25.79 3.60 -36.30
N VAL A 21 25.63 3.99 -37.55
CA VAL A 21 26.53 3.56 -38.64
C VAL A 21 27.54 4.68 -38.88
N SER A 22 28.77 4.46 -38.44
CA SER A 22 29.94 5.18 -38.93
C SER A 22 30.10 4.93 -40.43
N PRO A 23 30.36 5.96 -41.26
CA PRO A 23 30.42 5.81 -42.70
C PRO A 23 31.81 5.31 -43.12
N SER A 24 32.05 4.00 -43.07
CA SER A 24 33.19 3.40 -43.79
C SER A 24 33.05 1.88 -43.84
N LYS A 25 32.36 1.39 -44.88
CA LYS A 25 32.68 0.21 -45.69
C LYS A 25 31.51 -0.08 -46.63
N GLN A 26 31.71 0.21 -47.91
CA GLN A 26 30.89 -0.32 -48.98
C GLN A 26 31.05 -1.85 -48.99
N HIS A 27 29.96 -2.58 -48.77
CA HIS A 27 29.83 -3.94 -49.26
C HIS A 27 28.61 -4.00 -50.18
N THR A 28 28.92 -4.33 -51.43
CA THR A 28 28.02 -4.69 -52.51
C THR A 28 27.20 -5.92 -52.15
N THR A 29 25.87 -5.81 -52.15
CA THR A 29 24.98 -6.97 -52.32
C THR A 29 23.66 -6.54 -52.95
N THR A 30 23.52 -6.95 -54.22
CA THR A 30 22.31 -7.37 -54.97
C THR A 30 20.93 -6.89 -54.53
N SER A 31 20.25 -6.26 -55.50
CA SER A 31 18.81 -5.99 -55.50
C SER A 31 17.99 -7.27 -55.30
N ALA A 32 17.40 -7.43 -54.12
CA ALA A 32 16.29 -8.35 -53.92
C ALA A 32 14.99 -7.55 -53.98
N THR A 33 14.11 -7.95 -54.88
CA THR A 33 12.74 -7.46 -55.07
C THR A 33 11.98 -7.38 -53.75
N ALA A 34 11.30 -6.26 -53.51
CA ALA A 34 10.42 -6.07 -52.37
C ALA A 34 9.18 -6.98 -52.49
N GLU A 35 9.28 -8.21 -51.99
CA GLU A 35 8.12 -9.04 -51.73
C GLU A 35 7.41 -8.56 -50.46
N SER A 36 6.07 -8.57 -50.46
CA SER A 36 5.30 -8.16 -49.28
C SER A 36 5.54 -9.13 -48.12
N LEU A 37 5.55 -8.64 -46.88
CA LEU A 37 5.70 -9.44 -45.65
C LEU A 37 4.74 -10.64 -45.60
N PHE A 38 3.57 -10.55 -46.23
CA PHE A 38 2.59 -11.64 -46.33
C PHE A 38 2.98 -12.73 -47.34
N ALA A 39 3.79 -12.43 -48.35
CA ALA A 39 4.30 -13.43 -49.28
C ALA A 39 5.30 -14.39 -48.60
N GLN A 40 6.06 -13.90 -47.62
CA GLN A 40 7.02 -14.70 -46.84
C GLN A 40 6.35 -15.66 -45.84
N CYS A 41 5.10 -15.37 -45.44
CA CYS A 41 4.36 -16.19 -44.47
C CYS A 41 3.59 -17.37 -45.10
N ARG A 42 3.70 -17.57 -46.41
CA ARG A 42 2.89 -18.57 -47.15
C ARG A 42 3.23 -20.03 -46.79
N ASN A 43 4.38 -20.27 -46.16
CA ASN A 43 4.90 -21.61 -45.90
C ASN A 43 5.09 -22.00 -44.41
N GLY A 44 4.53 -21.28 -43.43
CA GLY A 44 4.58 -21.77 -42.06
C GLY A 44 3.95 -20.91 -40.97
N GLY A 45 2.77 -21.30 -40.49
CA GLY A 45 2.24 -20.86 -39.19
C GLY A 45 1.76 -19.41 -39.09
N ASN A 46 1.22 -19.07 -37.92
CA ASN A 46 0.71 -17.74 -37.61
C ASN A 46 1.86 -16.71 -37.73
N PRO A 47 1.72 -15.64 -38.52
CA PRO A 47 2.76 -14.61 -38.68
C PRO A 47 3.12 -13.89 -37.37
N PHE A 48 2.26 -13.97 -36.34
CA PHE A 48 2.52 -13.44 -35.00
C PHE A 48 3.21 -14.46 -34.06
N GLU A 49 3.47 -15.68 -34.54
CA GLU A 49 4.20 -16.75 -33.84
C GLU A 49 5.52 -17.11 -34.54
N MET A 50 5.82 -16.54 -35.71
CA MET A 50 7.07 -16.79 -36.42
C MET A 50 8.26 -16.26 -35.61
N GLN A 51 9.08 -17.18 -35.13
CA GLN A 51 10.43 -16.92 -34.63
C GLN A 51 11.22 -16.28 -35.77
N THR A 52 11.61 -15.01 -35.62
CA THR A 52 12.57 -14.41 -36.55
C THR A 52 13.90 -15.11 -36.32
N ASP A 53 14.28 -15.99 -37.25
CA ASP A 53 15.55 -16.72 -37.27
C ASP A 53 16.73 -15.73 -37.36
N ILE A 54 17.05 -15.10 -36.24
CA ILE A 54 18.38 -14.59 -35.96
C ILE A 54 18.95 -15.61 -34.99
N LYS A 55 19.84 -16.47 -35.50
CA LYS A 55 20.63 -17.41 -34.71
C LYS A 55 21.32 -16.67 -33.57
N ASP A 56 20.72 -16.68 -32.40
CA ASP A 56 21.43 -16.48 -31.14
C ASP A 56 20.87 -17.50 -30.15
N ASP A 57 21.73 -18.47 -29.90
CA ASP A 57 21.60 -19.57 -28.95
C ASP A 57 21.73 -18.97 -27.53
N GLU A 58 20.64 -18.41 -27.00
CA GLU A 58 20.55 -18.05 -25.58
C GLU A 58 19.22 -18.54 -25.01
N THR A 59 19.32 -19.60 -24.19
CA THR A 59 18.31 -20.05 -23.25
C THR A 59 17.61 -18.85 -22.58
N GLU A 60 16.27 -18.88 -22.56
CA GLU A 60 15.41 -17.88 -21.91
C GLU A 60 15.69 -17.78 -20.41
N ASP A 61 16.70 -17.00 -20.04
CA ASP A 61 16.96 -16.64 -18.65
C ASP A 61 16.22 -15.32 -18.35
N VAL A 62 14.96 -15.48 -17.94
CA VAL A 62 14.02 -14.38 -17.61
C VAL A 62 14.50 -13.56 -16.40
N LEU A 63 15.49 -14.04 -15.64
CA LEU A 63 15.92 -13.48 -14.35
C LEU A 63 17.42 -13.11 -14.26
N ALA A 64 18.20 -13.21 -15.34
CA ALA A 64 19.66 -13.09 -15.28
C ALA A 64 20.22 -11.64 -15.30
N SER A 65 19.57 -10.68 -14.63
CA SER A 65 20.11 -9.32 -14.47
C SER A 65 20.14 -8.80 -13.04
N ASN A 66 20.12 -9.69 -12.04
CA ASN A 66 20.74 -9.34 -10.76
C ASN A 66 22.25 -9.48 -10.91
N GLY A 67 22.92 -8.36 -11.17
CA GLY A 67 24.33 -8.25 -10.86
C GLY A 67 24.51 -8.60 -9.39
N TYR A 68 25.09 -9.77 -9.14
CA TYR A 68 25.69 -10.08 -7.86
C TYR A 68 26.86 -9.11 -7.69
N GLU A 69 26.65 -7.99 -6.98
CA GLU A 69 27.75 -7.42 -6.20
C GLU A 69 28.06 -8.44 -5.11
N SER A 70 28.94 -9.37 -5.46
CA SER A 70 29.68 -10.16 -4.48
C SER A 70 30.42 -9.15 -3.60
N ASP A 71 30.27 -9.28 -2.28
CA ASP A 71 31.13 -8.65 -1.29
C ASP A 71 32.59 -9.10 -1.56
N GLU A 72 33.28 -8.41 -2.45
CA GLU A 72 34.74 -8.38 -2.47
C GLU A 72 35.21 -6.94 -2.30
N LEU A 73 35.98 -6.78 -1.23
CA LEU A 73 36.68 -5.58 -0.78
C LEU A 73 37.37 -4.81 -1.93
N GLU A 74 36.69 -3.83 -2.52
CA GLU A 74 37.37 -2.76 -3.25
C GLU A 74 37.87 -1.69 -2.27
N LYS A 75 39.16 -1.80 -1.94
CA LYS A 75 39.97 -0.69 -1.44
C LYS A 75 39.94 0.43 -2.50
N SER A 76 39.06 1.40 -2.33
CA SER A 76 39.14 2.66 -3.07
C SER A 76 40.12 3.60 -2.37
N ALA A 77 41.25 3.81 -3.04
CA ALA A 77 42.30 4.72 -2.65
C ALA A 77 41.91 6.16 -3.04
N TYR A 78 41.24 6.89 -2.14
CA TYR A 78 41.21 8.35 -2.17
C TYR A 78 41.17 8.91 -0.74
N GLN A 79 42.38 9.18 -0.23
CA GLN A 79 42.79 10.24 0.69
C GLN A 79 41.75 10.81 1.68
N GLU A 80 41.95 10.43 2.95
CA GLU A 80 41.67 11.27 4.12
C GLU A 80 42.43 12.60 4.01
N TYR A 81 41.70 13.71 4.08
CA TYR A 81 42.22 14.96 4.60
C TYR A 81 41.39 15.28 5.86
N ASP A 82 41.79 14.68 6.98
CA ASP A 82 41.31 15.08 8.30
C ASP A 82 42.14 16.29 8.77
N SER A 83 41.50 17.45 8.75
CA SER A 83 42.10 18.75 9.00
C SER A 83 41.74 19.20 10.42
N ASP A 84 42.36 18.59 11.44
CA ASP A 84 42.24 19.00 12.85
C ASP A 84 43.60 18.99 13.59
N SER A 85 44.68 19.27 12.85
CA SER A 85 46.06 19.33 13.37
C SER A 85 46.40 20.63 14.12
N ASP A 86 45.59 21.68 14.01
CA ASP A 86 45.96 23.02 14.52
C ASP A 86 45.26 23.43 15.83
N VAL A 87 44.55 22.51 16.49
CA VAL A 87 43.94 22.78 17.80
C VAL A 87 44.89 22.33 18.92
N PRO A 88 45.34 23.23 19.82
CA PRO A 88 46.18 22.88 20.97
C PRO A 88 45.55 21.78 21.82
N GLU A 89 46.35 20.79 22.27
CA GLU A 89 45.84 19.60 22.98
C GLU A 89 45.08 19.91 24.27
N GLU A 90 45.31 21.08 24.87
CA GLU A 90 44.61 21.55 26.08
C GLU A 90 43.12 21.82 25.84
N LEU A 91 42.73 22.16 24.60
CA LEU A 91 41.34 22.38 24.18
C LEU A 91 40.65 21.10 23.68
N LYS A 92 41.38 19.98 23.55
CA LYS A 92 40.83 18.67 23.13
C LYS A 92 40.37 17.80 24.29
N ARG A 93 40.46 18.29 25.54
CA ARG A 93 39.95 17.58 26.72
C ARG A 93 38.58 18.11 27.11
N ASP A 94 37.62 17.22 27.35
CA ASP A 94 36.25 17.55 27.76
C ASP A 94 36.14 18.10 29.22
N TYR A 95 37.27 18.30 29.92
CA TYR A 95 37.29 18.82 31.28
C TYR A 95 38.59 19.60 31.58
N VAL A 96 38.47 20.70 32.31
CA VAL A 96 39.58 21.51 32.84
C VAL A 96 39.74 21.19 34.33
N ASP A 97 40.91 20.67 34.71
CA ASP A 97 41.27 20.29 36.08
C ASP A 97 41.57 21.54 36.92
N GLU A 98 40.54 22.11 37.56
CA GLU A 98 40.73 23.07 38.64
C GLU A 98 41.11 22.30 39.90
N GLN A 99 42.42 22.18 40.16
CA GLN A 99 43.11 21.54 41.30
C GLN A 99 42.32 21.46 42.64
N THR A 100 41.26 20.66 42.66
CA THR A 100 40.40 20.38 43.79
C THR A 100 40.28 18.87 43.77
N GLY A 101 41.11 18.21 44.57
CA GLY A 101 41.47 16.79 44.43
C GLY A 101 40.36 15.78 44.69
N ASP A 102 39.28 15.79 43.91
CA ASP A 102 38.24 14.78 43.91
C ASP A 102 38.25 14.00 42.58
N ILE A 103 38.45 12.68 42.69
CA ILE A 103 38.54 11.73 41.58
C ILE A 103 37.13 11.31 41.14
N PRO A 104 36.69 11.52 39.87
CA PRO A 104 35.43 10.99 39.39
C PRO A 104 35.57 9.55 38.86
N VAL A 105 34.59 8.73 39.21
CA VAL A 105 34.45 7.32 38.84
C VAL A 105 34.31 7.14 37.33
N LYS A 106 35.09 6.21 36.75
CA LYS A 106 35.07 5.85 35.31
C LYS A 106 33.65 5.49 34.85
N SER A 107 33.07 6.31 33.99
CA SER A 107 31.85 5.99 33.26
C SER A 107 32.14 5.05 32.10
N VAL A 108 31.25 4.08 31.90
CA VAL A 108 31.33 3.02 30.91
C VAL A 108 31.38 3.61 29.50
N SER A 109 32.33 3.11 28.69
CA SER A 109 32.59 3.53 27.32
C SER A 109 31.34 3.48 26.43
N LYS A 110 31.15 4.58 25.70
CA LYS A 110 30.05 4.87 24.75
C LYS A 110 30.01 3.92 23.53
N GLU A 111 30.95 2.97 23.43
CA GLU A 111 31.00 1.97 22.35
C GLU A 111 30.13 0.72 22.60
N THR A 112 29.71 0.47 23.84
CA THR A 112 28.93 -0.75 24.14
C THR A 112 27.43 -0.64 23.87
N LEU A 113 26.92 0.53 23.43
CA LEU A 113 25.51 0.75 23.07
C LEU A 113 25.24 0.71 21.56
N ARG A 114 26.27 0.54 20.71
CA ARG A 114 26.13 0.40 19.25
C ARG A 114 26.03 -1.03 18.76
N ARG A 115 25.83 -2.00 19.66
CA ARG A 115 25.31 -3.33 19.29
C ARG A 115 23.80 -3.36 19.45
N GLY A 116 23.12 -2.35 18.91
CA GLY A 116 21.68 -2.39 18.72
C GLY A 116 21.34 -3.55 17.79
N LYS A 117 20.35 -4.35 18.14
CA LYS A 117 19.72 -5.34 17.24
C LYS A 117 19.63 -4.72 15.84
N LYS A 118 20.15 -5.40 14.80
CA LYS A 118 19.75 -5.10 13.42
C LYS A 118 18.22 -5.08 13.45
N SER A 119 17.61 -3.91 13.22
CA SER A 119 16.16 -3.82 13.22
C SER A 119 15.63 -4.73 12.10
N ASP A 120 14.53 -5.43 12.37
CA ASP A 120 13.85 -6.27 11.37
C ASP A 120 13.51 -5.46 10.10
N TYR A 121 13.47 -4.12 10.21
CA TYR A 121 13.45 -3.14 9.12
C TYR A 121 14.49 -3.39 8.01
N SER A 122 15.69 -3.87 8.35
CA SER A 122 16.75 -4.18 7.38
C SER A 122 16.42 -5.38 6.48
N LEU A 123 15.56 -6.32 6.92
CA LEU A 123 15.17 -7.49 6.13
C LEU A 123 14.27 -7.10 4.95
N PHE A 124 13.46 -6.06 5.13
CA PHE A 124 12.46 -5.61 4.15
C PHE A 124 13.01 -4.55 3.16
N LYS A 125 14.26 -4.12 3.30
CA LYS A 125 14.87 -3.00 2.55
C LYS A 125 15.34 -3.33 1.12
N GLY A 126 15.47 -4.61 0.77
CA GLY A 126 15.85 -5.02 -0.60
C GLY A 126 14.66 -5.08 -1.56
N ASN A 127 14.79 -4.49 -2.74
CA ASN A 127 13.83 -4.62 -3.83
C ASN A 127 14.09 -5.94 -4.57
N THR A 128 13.15 -6.87 -4.51
CA THR A 128 13.14 -8.06 -5.36
C THR A 128 11.80 -8.12 -6.05
N LEU A 129 11.83 -8.47 -7.34
CA LEU A 129 10.66 -8.53 -8.19
C LEU A 129 9.70 -9.65 -7.73
N ILE A 130 8.44 -9.30 -7.46
CA ILE A 130 7.39 -10.25 -7.06
C ILE A 130 6.39 -10.33 -8.21
N LEU A 131 6.27 -11.51 -8.82
CA LEU A 131 5.40 -11.71 -9.98
C LEU A 131 4.60 -13.00 -9.90
N THR A 132 3.33 -12.92 -10.26
CA THR A 132 2.52 -14.09 -10.61
C THR A 132 2.79 -14.55 -12.04
N ASN A 133 2.58 -15.84 -12.30
CA ASN A 133 2.50 -16.38 -13.66
C ASN A 133 1.43 -15.66 -14.50
N THR A 134 0.32 -15.25 -13.88
CA THR A 134 -0.75 -14.50 -14.54
C THR A 134 -0.23 -13.16 -15.08
N THR A 135 0.49 -12.39 -14.27
CA THR A 135 1.09 -11.12 -14.70
C THR A 135 2.09 -11.31 -15.83
N LEU A 136 2.94 -12.34 -15.76
CA LEU A 136 3.86 -12.67 -16.85
C LEU A 136 3.12 -12.96 -18.16
N ASN A 137 2.03 -13.74 -18.10
CA ASN A 137 1.21 -14.03 -19.28
C ASN A 137 0.50 -12.78 -19.83
N VAL A 138 0.01 -11.90 -18.96
CA VAL A 138 -0.57 -10.60 -19.36
C VAL A 138 0.48 -9.74 -20.08
N ILE A 139 1.70 -9.65 -19.55
CA ILE A 139 2.80 -8.88 -20.17
C ILE A 139 3.17 -9.47 -21.54
N ARG A 140 3.27 -10.81 -21.65
CA ARG A 140 3.51 -11.49 -22.94
C ARG A 140 2.41 -11.18 -23.95
N LEU A 141 1.14 -11.22 -23.55
CA LEU A 141 0.01 -10.87 -24.41
C LEU A 141 0.04 -9.41 -24.86
N VAL A 142 0.38 -8.49 -23.94
CA VAL A 142 0.63 -7.08 -24.27
C VAL A 142 1.74 -6.94 -25.31
N GLY A 143 2.85 -7.68 -25.18
CA GLY A 143 3.92 -7.70 -26.17
C GLY A 143 3.43 -8.15 -27.56
N LYS A 144 2.64 -9.22 -27.63
CA LYS A 144 2.02 -9.69 -28.88
C LYS A 144 1.08 -8.65 -29.50
N TYR A 145 0.25 -7.99 -28.68
CA TYR A 145 -0.60 -6.88 -29.13
C TYR A 145 0.21 -5.72 -29.68
N MET A 146 1.33 -5.38 -29.03
CA MET A 146 2.21 -4.34 -29.54
C MET A 146 2.88 -4.70 -30.87
N GLN A 147 3.24 -5.96 -31.08
CA GLN A 147 3.74 -6.41 -32.38
C GLN A 147 2.65 -6.28 -33.47
N MET A 148 1.41 -6.68 -33.14
CA MET A 148 0.28 -6.58 -34.06
C MET A 148 0.00 -5.12 -34.46
N MET A 149 -0.04 -4.18 -33.51
CA MET A 149 -0.27 -2.76 -33.82
C MET A 149 0.88 -2.11 -34.61
N ASN A 150 2.12 -2.60 -34.47
CA ASN A 150 3.26 -2.10 -35.24
C ASN A 150 3.16 -2.49 -36.72
N ILE A 151 2.66 -3.69 -37.01
CA ILE A 151 2.45 -4.17 -38.38
C ILE A 151 1.16 -3.59 -38.96
N LEU A 152 0.08 -3.59 -38.17
CA LEU A 152 -1.27 -3.19 -38.58
C LEU A 152 -1.67 -1.86 -37.93
N LYS A 153 -1.01 -0.77 -38.34
CA LYS A 153 -1.31 0.59 -37.86
C LYS A 153 -2.79 1.00 -37.91
N PRO A 154 -3.60 0.61 -38.92
CA PRO A 154 -5.01 1.00 -38.99
C PRO A 154 -5.87 0.56 -37.80
N ILE A 155 -5.49 -0.54 -37.13
CA ILE A 155 -6.24 -1.10 -35.98
C ILE A 155 -5.57 -0.77 -34.63
N ALA A 156 -4.58 0.12 -34.61
CA ALA A 156 -3.81 0.42 -33.39
C ALA A 156 -4.68 0.88 -32.21
N PHE A 157 -5.77 1.62 -32.49
CA PHE A 157 -6.72 2.04 -31.46
C PHE A 157 -7.41 0.84 -30.80
N ASP A 158 -7.93 -0.10 -31.60
CA ASP A 158 -8.66 -1.26 -31.10
C ASP A 158 -7.74 -2.16 -30.27
N VAL A 159 -6.49 -2.33 -30.70
CA VAL A 159 -5.47 -3.07 -29.95
C VAL A 159 -5.17 -2.43 -28.60
N ILE A 160 -4.99 -1.10 -28.57
CA ILE A 160 -4.76 -0.36 -27.33
C ILE A 160 -5.99 -0.44 -26.42
N HIS A 161 -7.19 -0.39 -26.99
CA HIS A 161 -8.44 -0.56 -26.24
C HIS A 161 -8.51 -1.93 -25.57
N CYS A 162 -8.22 -3.02 -26.29
CA CYS A 162 -8.15 -4.37 -25.72
C CYS A 162 -7.05 -4.52 -24.67
N MET A 163 -5.89 -3.87 -24.86
CA MET A 163 -4.82 -3.81 -23.84
C MET A 163 -5.31 -3.12 -22.56
N SER A 164 -6.04 -2.01 -22.69
CA SER A 164 -6.65 -1.31 -21.54
C SER A 164 -7.71 -2.17 -20.84
N GLN A 165 -8.56 -2.87 -21.58
CA GLN A 165 -9.55 -3.80 -21.02
C GLN A 165 -8.88 -4.96 -20.26
N LEU A 166 -7.79 -5.51 -20.78
CA LEU A 166 -7.03 -6.57 -20.10
C LEU A 166 -6.46 -6.09 -18.76
N PHE A 167 -5.93 -4.87 -18.72
CA PHE A 167 -5.45 -4.25 -17.47
C PHE A 167 -6.61 -3.98 -16.51
N ASP A 168 -7.69 -3.37 -16.99
CA ASP A 168 -8.91 -3.09 -16.21
C ASP A 168 -9.45 -4.39 -15.57
N TYR A 169 -9.54 -5.48 -16.34
CA TYR A 169 -9.99 -6.79 -15.84
C TYR A 169 -9.06 -7.34 -14.76
N TYR A 170 -7.74 -7.29 -14.97
CA TYR A 170 -6.78 -7.78 -13.99
C TYR A 170 -6.81 -6.98 -12.69
N LEU A 171 -6.89 -5.64 -12.77
CA LEU A 171 -7.06 -4.77 -11.61
C LEU A 171 -8.35 -5.10 -10.86
N TYR A 172 -9.46 -5.24 -11.58
CA TYR A 172 -10.76 -5.57 -10.98
C TYR A 172 -10.78 -6.97 -10.33
N ALA A 173 -10.09 -7.95 -10.93
CA ALA A 173 -9.93 -9.29 -10.35
C ALA A 173 -9.15 -9.24 -9.03
N VAL A 174 -8.01 -8.54 -8.98
CA VAL A 174 -7.22 -8.37 -7.75
C VAL A 174 -8.04 -7.68 -6.66
N TYR A 175 -8.78 -6.62 -7.01
CA TYR A 175 -9.70 -5.97 -6.08
C TYR A 175 -10.79 -6.92 -5.58
N THR A 176 -11.46 -7.64 -6.48
CA THR A 176 -12.58 -8.51 -6.14
C THR A 176 -12.16 -9.68 -5.25
N PHE A 177 -10.98 -10.24 -5.48
CA PHE A 177 -10.48 -11.37 -4.69
C PHE A 177 -9.91 -10.98 -3.34
N PHE A 178 -9.22 -9.83 -3.27
CA PHE A 178 -8.39 -9.50 -2.12
C PHE A 178 -8.78 -8.18 -1.44
N GLY A 179 -9.46 -7.26 -2.11
CA GLY A 179 -9.80 -5.93 -1.58
C GLY A 179 -11.27 -5.71 -1.26
N ARG A 180 -12.16 -6.54 -1.80
CA ARG A 180 -13.61 -6.40 -1.65
C ARG A 180 -14.07 -7.10 -0.36
N GLU A 181 -14.42 -6.31 0.65
CA GLU A 181 -15.12 -6.83 1.82
C GLU A 181 -16.17 -5.84 2.34
N ASP A 182 -17.43 -6.17 2.12
CA ASP A 182 -18.59 -5.29 2.35
C ASP A 182 -18.74 -4.85 3.82
N MET A 183 -18.19 -5.60 4.77
CA MET A 183 -18.30 -5.28 6.20
C MET A 183 -17.53 -4.03 6.63
N TYR A 184 -16.45 -3.66 5.92
CA TYR A 184 -15.50 -2.65 6.41
C TYR A 184 -15.56 -1.31 5.67
N GLU A 185 -16.39 -1.16 4.64
CA GLU A 185 -16.61 0.12 3.95
C GLU A 185 -17.17 1.22 4.88
N SER A 186 -17.87 0.81 5.95
CA SER A 186 -18.47 1.69 6.95
C SER A 186 -17.47 2.33 7.93
N THR A 187 -16.21 1.89 7.94
CA THR A 187 -15.20 2.35 8.92
C THR A 187 -14.79 3.82 8.72
N GLY A 188 -15.23 4.50 7.64
CA GLY A 188 -14.97 5.95 7.45
C GLY A 188 -13.49 6.31 7.30
N LEU A 189 -12.63 5.34 6.96
CA LEU A 189 -11.18 5.53 6.79
C LEU A 189 -10.76 6.00 5.41
N GLY A 190 -11.71 6.11 4.47
CA GLY A 190 -11.42 6.50 3.09
C GLY A 190 -10.38 5.59 2.43
N LEU A 191 -10.43 4.28 2.71
CA LEU A 191 -9.45 3.30 2.20
C LEU A 191 -9.41 3.27 0.66
N ILE A 192 -10.58 3.47 0.05
CA ILE A 192 -10.77 3.59 -1.39
C ILE A 192 -11.04 5.06 -1.69
N SER A 193 -10.19 5.67 -2.51
CA SER A 193 -10.40 7.05 -2.95
C SER A 193 -11.64 7.15 -3.84
N SER A 194 -12.24 8.34 -3.93
CA SER A 194 -13.35 8.58 -4.87
C SER A 194 -12.98 8.22 -6.30
N ARG A 195 -11.71 8.45 -6.69
CA ARG A 195 -11.16 8.10 -7.99
C ARG A 195 -11.12 6.59 -8.21
N LEU A 196 -10.51 5.84 -7.29
CA LEU A 196 -10.46 4.37 -7.37
C LEU A 196 -11.86 3.77 -7.39
N ARG A 197 -12.78 4.28 -6.57
CA ARG A 197 -14.19 3.84 -6.55
C ARG A 197 -14.87 4.06 -7.90
N THR A 198 -14.73 5.24 -8.50
CA THR A 198 -15.26 5.52 -9.84
C THR A 198 -14.66 4.59 -10.89
N THR A 199 -13.35 4.33 -10.83
CA THR A 199 -12.68 3.39 -11.75
C THR A 199 -13.23 1.98 -11.60
N LEU A 200 -13.37 1.46 -10.38
CA LEU A 200 -13.90 0.12 -10.11
C LEU A 200 -15.36 -0.02 -10.59
N ASN A 201 -16.20 0.98 -10.31
CA ASN A 201 -17.59 1.01 -10.78
C ASN A 201 -17.66 1.05 -12.31
N ARG A 202 -16.85 1.90 -12.96
CA ARG A 202 -16.76 1.97 -14.41
C ARG A 202 -16.40 0.60 -14.99
N ILE A 203 -15.38 -0.07 -14.46
CA ILE A 203 -14.95 -1.39 -14.95
C ILE A 203 -16.07 -2.42 -14.78
N GLN A 204 -16.73 -2.45 -13.61
CA GLN A 204 -17.84 -3.35 -13.36
C GLN A 204 -19.00 -3.13 -14.34
N GLU A 205 -19.37 -1.88 -14.62
CA GLU A 205 -20.48 -1.54 -15.52
C GLU A 205 -20.13 -1.78 -17.00
N SER A 206 -18.90 -1.45 -17.40
CA SER A 206 -18.49 -1.49 -18.81
C SER A 206 -17.97 -2.84 -19.27
N LEU A 207 -17.30 -3.60 -18.39
CA LEU A 207 -16.52 -4.77 -18.78
C LEU A 207 -17.04 -6.08 -18.19
N ILE A 208 -17.70 -6.05 -17.03
CA ILE A 208 -18.09 -7.28 -16.32
C ILE A 208 -19.54 -7.65 -16.61
N ASP A 209 -19.75 -8.89 -17.01
CA ASP A 209 -21.09 -9.50 -17.05
C ASP A 209 -21.42 -10.12 -15.68
N LEU A 210 -22.41 -9.54 -15.01
CA LEU A 210 -22.90 -9.98 -13.70
C LEU A 210 -24.08 -10.98 -13.84
N GLU A 211 -24.69 -11.08 -15.03
CA GLU A 211 -25.81 -11.98 -15.27
C GLU A 211 -25.30 -13.34 -15.76
N ALA A 212 -25.15 -14.30 -14.85
CA ALA A 212 -25.17 -15.70 -15.27
C ALA A 212 -26.54 -15.97 -15.93
N PRO A 213 -26.59 -16.57 -17.14
CA PRO A 213 -27.87 -16.74 -17.83
C PRO A 213 -28.79 -17.64 -16.98
N PRO A 214 -30.03 -17.22 -16.65
CA PRO A 214 -31.06 -18.20 -16.34
C PRO A 214 -31.24 -19.06 -17.58
N GLU A 215 -31.23 -20.38 -17.43
CA GLU A 215 -31.30 -21.35 -18.54
C GLU A 215 -32.56 -21.24 -19.43
N ASN A 216 -33.45 -20.26 -19.26
CA ASN A 216 -34.65 -20.11 -20.08
C ASN A 216 -35.12 -18.66 -20.17
N THR A 217 -34.67 -17.89 -21.16
CA THR A 217 -35.49 -16.84 -21.80
C THR A 217 -34.93 -16.46 -23.19
N GLY A 218 -35.85 -16.36 -24.16
CA GLY A 218 -35.60 -16.30 -25.60
C GLY A 218 -34.95 -15.01 -26.16
N PRO A 219 -34.78 -14.93 -27.49
CA PRO A 219 -33.78 -14.06 -28.10
C PRO A 219 -34.38 -12.75 -28.66
N LEU A 220 -33.57 -11.68 -28.67
CA LEU A 220 -33.29 -10.83 -29.86
C LEU A 220 -32.94 -9.34 -29.60
N THR A 221 -32.79 -8.83 -28.37
CA THR A 221 -32.37 -7.41 -28.17
C THR A 221 -31.08 -7.19 -27.39
N SER A 222 -30.52 -8.20 -26.70
CA SER A 222 -29.35 -8.05 -25.80
C SER A 222 -28.05 -8.70 -26.30
N VAL A 223 -28.00 -9.21 -27.53
CA VAL A 223 -26.89 -10.05 -28.01
C VAL A 223 -25.65 -9.24 -28.43
N GLU A 224 -25.81 -7.99 -28.86
CA GLU A 224 -24.68 -7.15 -29.30
C GLU A 224 -23.93 -6.52 -28.11
N GLU A 225 -24.63 -6.02 -27.09
CA GLU A 225 -23.99 -5.50 -25.86
C GLU A 225 -23.31 -6.61 -25.03
N ARG A 226 -23.83 -7.85 -25.09
CA ARG A 226 -23.22 -9.02 -24.43
C ARG A 226 -21.93 -9.52 -25.10
N LYS A 227 -21.63 -9.10 -26.33
CA LYS A 227 -20.39 -9.52 -27.02
C LYS A 227 -19.13 -8.84 -26.49
N GLU A 228 -19.26 -7.68 -25.83
CA GLU A 228 -18.12 -6.91 -25.33
C GLU A 228 -17.80 -7.15 -23.84
N LYS A 229 -18.76 -7.69 -23.07
CA LYS A 229 -18.57 -7.98 -21.64
C LYS A 229 -17.98 -9.36 -21.42
N VAL A 230 -17.17 -9.48 -20.36
CA VAL A 230 -16.52 -10.73 -19.95
C VAL A 230 -17.05 -11.22 -18.61
N PRO A 231 -17.05 -12.54 -18.35
CA PRO A 231 -17.50 -13.09 -17.09
C PRO A 231 -16.72 -12.54 -15.89
N SER A 232 -17.40 -12.43 -14.75
CA SER A 232 -16.78 -12.07 -13.47
C SER A 232 -15.55 -12.94 -13.17
N PRO A 233 -14.46 -12.38 -12.63
CA PRO A 233 -13.28 -13.16 -12.26
C PRO A 233 -13.63 -14.11 -11.09
N HIS A 234 -13.05 -15.32 -11.10
CA HIS A 234 -13.28 -16.35 -10.07
C HIS A 234 -11.97 -16.74 -9.38
N LEU A 235 -11.98 -16.75 -8.05
CA LEU A 235 -10.83 -17.17 -7.25
C LEU A 235 -10.79 -18.70 -7.13
N SER A 236 -9.61 -19.29 -7.36
CA SER A 236 -9.41 -20.73 -7.19
C SER A 236 -9.64 -21.15 -5.75
N HIS A 237 -10.35 -22.27 -5.54
CA HIS A 237 -10.59 -22.87 -4.23
C HIS A 237 -9.30 -23.28 -3.49
N LEU A 238 -8.16 -23.35 -4.19
CA LEU A 238 -6.86 -23.64 -3.59
C LEU A 238 -6.30 -22.45 -2.79
N VAL A 239 -6.83 -21.24 -3.00
CA VAL A 239 -6.37 -20.03 -2.31
C VAL A 239 -7.11 -19.90 -0.98
N VAL A 240 -6.36 -19.97 0.12
CA VAL A 240 -6.92 -19.92 1.49
C VAL A 240 -6.71 -18.53 2.10
N LEU A 241 -7.78 -17.73 2.19
CA LEU A 241 -7.72 -16.35 2.72
C LEU A 241 -8.15 -16.20 4.18
N ASN A 242 -8.63 -17.27 4.82
CA ASN A 242 -9.23 -17.20 6.16
C ASN A 242 -8.35 -17.81 7.26
N SER A 243 -7.12 -18.24 6.94
CA SER A 243 -6.23 -18.84 7.94
C SER A 243 -5.56 -17.78 8.82
N THR A 244 -5.81 -17.84 10.13
CA THR A 244 -5.20 -16.95 11.14
C THR A 244 -3.68 -17.11 11.24
N GLU A 245 -3.17 -18.33 11.04
CA GLU A 245 -1.74 -18.64 11.07
C GLU A 245 -0.99 -17.99 9.90
N MET A 246 -1.64 -17.92 8.73
CA MET A 246 -1.07 -17.32 7.51
C MET A 246 -1.44 -15.84 7.34
N LEU A 247 -1.82 -15.15 8.43
CA LEU A 247 -2.29 -13.76 8.40
C LEU A 247 -3.34 -13.50 7.31
N TYR A 248 -4.36 -14.37 7.25
CA TYR A 248 -5.50 -14.19 6.36
C TYR A 248 -5.12 -14.13 4.87
N GLY A 249 -4.20 -15.01 4.47
CA GLY A 249 -3.70 -15.11 3.09
C GLY A 249 -2.79 -13.94 2.71
N LEU A 250 -1.99 -13.43 3.66
CA LEU A 250 -1.13 -12.28 3.41
C LEU A 250 -0.14 -12.53 2.26
N ALA A 251 0.41 -13.74 2.14
CA ALA A 251 1.33 -14.09 1.07
C ALA A 251 0.68 -13.90 -0.31
N GLU A 252 -0.52 -14.45 -0.50
CA GLU A 252 -1.28 -14.37 -1.75
C GLU A 252 -1.69 -12.93 -2.06
N ARG A 253 -2.11 -12.17 -1.03
CA ARG A 253 -2.44 -10.74 -1.14
C ARG A 253 -1.24 -9.91 -1.58
N VAL A 254 -0.06 -10.15 -0.99
CA VAL A 254 1.20 -9.47 -1.36
C VAL A 254 1.54 -9.78 -2.80
N VAL A 255 1.59 -11.06 -3.17
CA VAL A 255 1.98 -11.47 -4.52
C VAL A 255 1.01 -10.89 -5.56
N ALA A 256 -0.30 -10.96 -5.35
CA ALA A 256 -1.28 -10.42 -6.28
C ALA A 256 -1.16 -8.89 -6.43
N THR A 257 -1.06 -8.17 -5.31
CA THR A 257 -1.03 -6.71 -5.30
C THR A 257 0.27 -6.17 -5.90
N GLU A 258 1.43 -6.69 -5.49
CA GLU A 258 2.72 -6.21 -5.99
C GLU A 258 2.92 -6.58 -7.46
N SER A 259 2.38 -7.71 -7.92
CA SER A 259 2.38 -8.03 -9.35
C SER A 259 1.52 -7.07 -10.17
N LEU A 260 0.39 -6.62 -9.64
CA LEU A 260 -0.45 -5.59 -10.29
C LEU A 260 0.24 -4.23 -10.33
N VAL A 261 0.90 -3.82 -9.24
CA VAL A 261 1.63 -2.55 -9.22
C VAL A 261 2.80 -2.60 -10.20
N PHE A 262 3.54 -3.70 -10.24
CA PHE A 262 4.57 -3.89 -11.25
C PHE A 262 4.00 -3.80 -12.67
N LEU A 263 2.85 -4.43 -12.94
CA LEU A 263 2.20 -4.33 -14.25
C LEU A 263 1.86 -2.88 -14.59
N ALA A 264 1.36 -2.10 -13.63
CA ALA A 264 1.08 -0.67 -13.82
C ALA A 264 2.35 0.12 -14.20
N GLU A 265 3.47 -0.12 -13.51
CA GLU A 265 4.78 0.47 -13.82
C GLU A 265 5.24 0.10 -15.24
N GLN A 266 4.99 -1.14 -15.68
CA GLN A 266 5.29 -1.54 -17.06
C GLN A 266 4.43 -0.78 -18.07
N PHE A 267 3.13 -0.60 -17.79
CA PHE A 267 2.26 0.23 -18.64
C PHE A 267 2.74 1.68 -18.68
N GLU A 268 3.13 2.28 -17.55
CA GLU A 268 3.69 3.64 -17.53
C GLU A 268 4.94 3.77 -18.42
N CYS A 269 5.81 2.76 -18.41
CA CYS A 269 6.96 2.69 -19.32
C CYS A 269 6.56 2.58 -20.80
N LEU A 270 5.41 1.96 -21.10
CA LEU A 270 4.88 1.77 -22.44
C LEU A 270 4.13 2.98 -22.98
N GLN A 271 3.69 3.90 -22.11
CA GLN A 271 2.87 5.06 -22.48
C GLN A 271 3.43 5.87 -23.67
N PRO A 272 4.74 6.20 -23.75
CA PRO A 272 5.25 7.00 -24.87
C PRO A 272 5.14 6.27 -26.22
N HIS A 273 5.29 4.94 -26.24
CA HIS A 273 5.17 4.15 -27.46
C HIS A 273 3.71 4.04 -27.89
N LEU A 274 2.79 3.83 -26.95
CA LEU A 274 1.35 3.77 -27.25
C LEU A 274 0.84 5.13 -27.75
N ASP A 275 1.28 6.25 -27.16
CA ASP A 275 0.89 7.59 -27.61
C ASP A 275 1.37 7.92 -29.03
N ALA A 276 2.56 7.43 -29.41
CA ALA A 276 3.11 7.62 -30.76
C ALA A 276 2.31 6.88 -31.84
N MET A 277 1.67 5.76 -31.48
CA MET A 277 0.88 4.93 -32.40
C MET A 277 -0.60 5.34 -32.43
N MET A 278 -1.04 6.18 -31.50
CA MET A 278 -2.44 6.62 -31.40
C MET A 278 -2.76 7.74 -32.39
N PRO A 279 -3.90 7.64 -33.13
CA PRO A 279 -4.43 8.75 -33.89
C PRO A 279 -4.74 9.96 -32.99
N SER A 280 -4.46 11.18 -33.46
CA SER A 280 -4.63 12.42 -32.67
C SER A 280 -6.03 12.56 -32.06
N ALA A 281 -7.08 12.14 -32.78
CA ALA A 281 -8.46 12.21 -32.30
C ALA A 281 -8.78 11.27 -31.12
N LYS A 282 -7.96 10.22 -30.89
CA LYS A 282 -8.19 9.21 -29.87
C LYS A 282 -7.22 9.32 -28.69
N LYS A 283 -6.20 10.20 -28.74
CA LYS A 283 -5.25 10.45 -27.64
C LYS A 283 -5.91 10.73 -26.28
N PRO A 284 -7.05 11.44 -26.18
CA PRO A 284 -7.72 11.65 -24.90
C PRO A 284 -8.12 10.34 -24.18
N PHE A 285 -8.46 9.27 -24.91
CA PHE A 285 -8.78 7.96 -24.33
C PHE A 285 -7.56 7.39 -23.59
N LEU A 286 -6.39 7.41 -24.22
CA LEU A 286 -5.16 6.87 -23.63
C LEU A 286 -4.76 7.67 -22.39
N GLN A 287 -4.83 9.00 -22.47
CA GLN A 287 -4.56 9.88 -21.32
C GLN A 287 -5.52 9.61 -20.15
N GLN A 288 -6.80 9.39 -20.45
CA GLN A 288 -7.79 9.03 -19.44
C GLN A 288 -7.46 7.67 -18.79
N PHE A 289 -7.11 6.65 -19.58
CA PHE A 289 -6.74 5.34 -19.07
C PHE A 289 -5.56 5.39 -18.08
N TYR A 290 -4.48 6.11 -18.43
CA TYR A 290 -3.33 6.26 -17.53
C TYR A 290 -3.65 7.06 -16.27
N SER A 291 -4.36 8.18 -16.44
CA SER A 291 -4.68 9.07 -15.31
C SER A 291 -5.74 8.52 -14.35
N GLN A 292 -6.68 7.70 -14.82
CA GLN A 292 -7.78 7.16 -14.01
C GLN A 292 -7.58 5.72 -13.57
N THR A 293 -7.02 4.85 -14.42
CA THR A 293 -6.82 3.44 -14.10
C THR A 293 -5.39 3.15 -13.67
N VAL A 294 -4.40 3.33 -14.53
CA VAL A 294 -3.01 2.88 -14.25
C VAL A 294 -2.47 3.53 -12.98
N SER A 295 -2.65 4.85 -12.83
CA SER A 295 -2.19 5.59 -11.65
C SER A 295 -2.85 5.19 -10.33
N THR A 296 -4.03 4.52 -10.36
CA THR A 296 -4.75 4.10 -9.15
C THR A 296 -4.45 2.67 -8.74
N ALA A 297 -3.71 1.89 -9.55
CA ALA A 297 -3.40 0.50 -9.26
C ALA A 297 -2.69 0.31 -7.90
N SER A 298 -1.77 1.21 -7.56
CA SER A 298 -1.06 1.19 -6.28
C SER A 298 -1.93 1.53 -5.06
N GLU A 299 -3.07 2.21 -5.27
CA GLU A 299 -4.00 2.55 -4.19
C GLU A 299 -4.68 1.29 -3.63
N LEU A 300 -4.77 0.20 -4.39
CA LEU A 300 -5.35 -1.07 -3.95
C LEU A 300 -4.59 -1.72 -2.78
N ARG A 301 -3.32 -1.35 -2.54
CA ARG A 301 -2.58 -1.80 -1.35
C ARG A 301 -3.36 -1.52 -0.07
N LYS A 302 -3.98 -0.34 0.05
CA LYS A 302 -4.69 0.07 1.26
C LYS A 302 -5.88 -0.85 1.60
N PRO A 303 -6.92 -0.99 0.74
CA PRO A 303 -8.05 -1.86 1.07
C PRO A 303 -7.65 -3.34 1.21
N ILE A 304 -6.68 -3.83 0.44
CA ILE A 304 -6.25 -5.24 0.50
C ILE A 304 -5.56 -5.57 1.83
N TYR A 305 -4.62 -4.72 2.27
CA TYR A 305 -3.87 -4.94 3.51
C TYR A 305 -4.67 -4.52 4.74
N TRP A 306 -5.66 -3.63 4.60
CA TRP A 306 -6.61 -3.31 5.64
C TRP A 306 -7.35 -4.54 6.16
N ILE A 307 -7.83 -5.42 5.27
CA ILE A 307 -8.54 -6.64 5.66
C ILE A 307 -7.67 -7.53 6.56
N VAL A 308 -6.38 -7.62 6.26
CA VAL A 308 -5.42 -8.37 7.09
C VAL A 308 -5.28 -7.70 8.45
N ALA A 309 -5.06 -6.39 8.49
CA ALA A 309 -4.90 -5.65 9.75
C ALA A 309 -6.15 -5.75 10.64
N ALA A 310 -7.35 -5.60 10.06
CA ALA A 310 -8.63 -5.68 10.76
C ALA A 310 -8.87 -7.05 11.42
N LYS A 311 -8.34 -8.13 10.82
CA LYS A 311 -8.47 -9.49 11.35
C LYS A 311 -7.25 -9.93 12.17
N ALA A 312 -6.11 -9.25 12.04
CA ALA A 312 -4.86 -9.65 12.67
C ALA A 312 -4.88 -9.49 14.19
N ILE A 313 -5.53 -8.46 14.71
CA ILE A 313 -5.59 -8.16 16.14
C ILE A 313 -7.05 -8.27 16.61
N ASP A 314 -7.28 -8.86 17.77
CA ASP A 314 -8.61 -8.97 18.36
C ASP A 314 -9.01 -7.65 19.07
N TYR A 315 -9.48 -6.70 18.28
CA TYR A 315 -9.92 -5.39 18.75
C TYR A 315 -11.19 -5.47 19.63
N GLU A 316 -12.07 -6.43 19.38
CA GLU A 316 -13.29 -6.64 20.18
C GLU A 316 -12.94 -7.10 21.59
N GLN A 317 -11.98 -8.01 21.74
CA GLN A 317 -11.45 -8.40 23.05
C GLN A 317 -10.85 -7.21 23.81
N MET A 318 -10.22 -6.26 23.12
CA MET A 318 -9.72 -5.04 23.76
C MET A 318 -10.86 -4.18 24.29
N LEU A 319 -11.94 -4.00 23.52
CA LEU A 319 -13.14 -3.28 23.98
C LEU A 319 -13.75 -3.96 25.22
N HIS A 320 -13.81 -5.30 25.23
CA HIS A 320 -14.28 -6.06 26.39
C HIS A 320 -13.40 -5.85 27.64
N LEU A 321 -12.07 -5.80 27.48
CA LEU A 321 -11.16 -5.50 28.60
C LEU A 321 -11.35 -4.06 29.11
N MET A 322 -11.46 -3.09 28.20
CA MET A 322 -11.68 -1.68 28.54
C MET A 322 -13.02 -1.45 29.24
N ALA A 323 -14.07 -2.18 28.87
CA ALA A 323 -15.39 -2.11 29.50
C ALA A 323 -15.38 -2.53 30.99
N ASN A 324 -14.41 -3.38 31.39
CA ASN A 324 -14.26 -3.85 32.76
C ASN A 324 -13.41 -2.90 33.63
N VAL A 325 -12.79 -1.87 33.05
CA VAL A 325 -12.00 -0.89 33.78
C VAL A 325 -12.92 0.09 34.50
N LYS A 326 -12.61 0.36 35.78
CA LYS A 326 -13.29 1.40 36.56
C LYS A 326 -12.61 2.74 36.32
N TRP A 327 -13.31 3.64 35.64
CA TRP A 327 -12.83 5.00 35.32
C TRP A 327 -13.25 6.07 36.34
N ASP A 328 -14.03 5.70 37.36
CA ASP A 328 -14.39 6.58 38.49
C ASP A 328 -13.50 6.26 39.70
N VAL A 329 -12.22 6.59 39.56
CA VAL A 329 -11.17 6.33 40.56
C VAL A 329 -10.98 7.56 41.44
N LYS A 330 -10.73 7.37 42.73
CA LYS A 330 -10.52 8.48 43.69
C LYS A 330 -9.07 8.90 43.86
N GLU A 331 -8.14 8.03 43.51
CA GLU A 331 -6.71 8.22 43.67
C GLU A 331 -6.01 8.14 42.32
N ILE A 332 -4.93 8.92 42.17
CA ILE A 332 -4.11 8.89 40.96
C ILE A 332 -3.37 7.56 40.93
N MET A 333 -3.64 6.77 39.89
CA MET A 333 -2.98 5.49 39.66
C MET A 333 -1.59 5.71 39.04
N SER A 334 -0.61 4.93 39.48
CA SER A 334 0.77 4.95 38.95
C SER A 334 1.02 3.89 37.86
N GLN A 335 0.09 2.96 37.69
CA GLN A 335 0.18 1.85 36.74
C GLN A 335 -0.91 1.95 35.69
N HIS A 336 -0.59 1.55 34.46
CA HIS A 336 -1.54 1.45 33.36
C HIS A 336 -2.41 0.19 33.45
N ASN A 337 -3.54 0.20 32.76
CA ASN A 337 -4.49 -0.90 32.74
C ASN A 337 -4.02 -2.10 31.90
N VAL A 338 -4.48 -3.30 32.26
CA VAL A 338 -4.10 -4.58 31.65
C VAL A 338 -4.36 -4.64 30.13
N TYR A 339 -5.39 -3.95 29.63
CA TYR A 339 -5.69 -3.95 28.19
C TYR A 339 -4.55 -3.38 27.35
N VAL A 340 -3.74 -2.46 27.90
CA VAL A 340 -2.59 -1.88 27.19
C VAL A 340 -1.52 -2.95 26.95
N ASP A 341 -1.21 -3.75 27.97
CA ASP A 341 -0.25 -4.86 27.82
C ASP A 341 -0.80 -5.97 26.92
N SER A 342 -2.10 -6.28 27.02
CA SER A 342 -2.76 -7.22 26.10
C SER A 342 -2.68 -6.76 24.65
N LEU A 343 -2.96 -5.49 24.37
CA LEU A 343 -2.87 -4.91 23.03
C LEU A 343 -1.44 -4.95 22.49
N LEU A 344 -0.45 -4.58 23.30
CA LEU A 344 0.97 -4.65 22.92
C LEU A 344 1.42 -6.08 22.62
N LYS A 345 0.93 -7.05 23.40
CA LYS A 345 1.18 -8.48 23.14
C LYS A 345 0.58 -8.92 21.80
N GLU A 346 -0.57 -8.38 21.40
CA GLU A 346 -1.12 -8.64 20.06
C GLU A 346 -0.24 -8.05 18.95
N PHE A 347 0.33 -6.85 19.14
CA PHE A 347 1.31 -6.29 18.19
C PHE A 347 2.59 -7.14 18.09
N GLU A 348 3.09 -7.67 19.20
CA GLU A 348 4.23 -8.61 19.20
C GLU A 348 3.91 -9.91 18.45
N GLN A 349 2.71 -10.46 18.66
CA GLN A 349 2.24 -11.66 17.96
C GLN A 349 2.03 -11.40 16.46
N PHE A 350 1.49 -10.23 16.11
CA PHE A 350 1.38 -9.78 14.73
C PHE A 350 2.77 -9.72 14.07
N ASN A 351 3.76 -9.09 14.71
CA ASN A 351 5.12 -9.02 14.16
C ASN A 351 5.76 -10.41 13.95
N LYS A 352 5.56 -11.33 14.90
CA LYS A 352 6.02 -12.73 14.76
C LYS A 352 5.37 -13.43 13.57
N ARG A 353 4.05 -13.32 13.41
CA ARG A 353 3.34 -13.91 12.26
C ARG A 353 3.75 -13.26 10.94
N LEU A 354 3.98 -11.95 10.94
CA LEU A 354 4.47 -11.23 9.76
C LEU A 354 5.86 -11.75 9.33
N PHE A 355 6.72 -12.02 10.30
CA PHE A 355 8.03 -12.64 10.06
C PHE A 355 7.91 -14.10 9.54
N GLU A 356 6.95 -14.89 10.02
CA GLU A 356 6.74 -16.23 9.46
C GLU A 356 6.25 -16.20 8.01
N VAL A 357 5.39 -15.24 7.66
CA VAL A 357 4.97 -15.03 6.26
C VAL A 357 6.15 -14.55 5.40
N SER A 358 7.03 -13.71 5.94
CA SER A 358 8.19 -13.19 5.18
C SER A 358 9.19 -14.27 4.76
N LYS A 359 9.19 -15.43 5.44
CA LYS A 359 9.96 -16.61 5.04
C LYS A 359 9.40 -17.30 3.79
N ARG A 360 8.11 -17.14 3.50
CA ARG A 360 7.43 -17.75 2.34
C ARG A 360 7.46 -16.83 1.13
N VAL A 361 7.18 -15.56 1.36
CA VAL A 361 7.14 -14.52 0.32
C VAL A 361 7.85 -13.30 0.87
N ARG A 362 8.72 -12.69 0.06
CA ARG A 362 9.36 -11.43 0.41
C ARG A 362 8.29 -10.35 0.61
N ILE A 363 8.31 -9.67 1.75
CA ILE A 363 7.39 -8.56 2.03
C ILE A 363 8.13 -7.26 1.74
N PRO A 364 7.72 -6.46 0.75
CA PRO A 364 8.34 -5.15 0.52
C PRO A 364 8.14 -4.24 1.73
N LEU A 365 9.11 -3.35 2.00
CA LEU A 365 9.02 -2.39 3.09
C LEU A 365 7.74 -1.55 3.03
N GLN A 366 7.32 -1.14 1.82
CA GLN A 366 6.07 -0.40 1.63
C GLN A 366 4.85 -1.17 2.12
N VAL A 367 4.81 -2.48 1.91
CA VAL A 367 3.71 -3.35 2.37
C VAL A 367 3.74 -3.49 3.89
N SER A 368 4.92 -3.75 4.45
CA SER A 368 5.11 -3.80 5.91
C SER A 368 4.64 -2.50 6.57
N ASN A 369 5.02 -1.35 6.01
CA ASN A 369 4.61 -0.05 6.53
C ASN A 369 3.09 0.13 6.49
N ILE A 370 2.43 -0.20 5.38
CA ILE A 370 0.96 -0.08 5.25
C ILE A 370 0.26 -0.98 6.27
N LEU A 371 0.72 -2.22 6.46
CA LEU A 371 0.16 -3.13 7.46
C LEU A 371 0.29 -2.57 8.88
N TRP A 372 1.49 -2.12 9.25
CA TRP A 372 1.73 -1.49 10.56
C TRP A 372 0.88 -0.24 10.75
N GLU A 373 0.80 0.62 9.74
CA GLU A 373 -0.05 1.80 9.78
C GLU A 373 -1.52 1.44 10.05
N HIS A 374 -2.05 0.44 9.35
CA HIS A 374 -3.43 0.00 9.54
C HIS A 374 -3.67 -0.61 10.93
N CYS A 375 -2.78 -1.48 11.41
CA CYS A 375 -2.89 -2.06 12.75
C CYS A 375 -2.89 -0.97 13.84
N ILE A 376 -2.05 0.06 13.69
CA ILE A 376 -1.96 1.18 14.64
C ILE A 376 -3.20 2.07 14.58
N ARG A 377 -3.68 2.42 13.37
CA ARG A 377 -4.92 3.20 13.22
C ARG A 377 -6.12 2.50 13.85
N LEU A 378 -6.25 1.20 13.59
CA LEU A 378 -7.30 0.37 14.20
C LEU A 378 -7.20 0.37 15.72
N ALA A 379 -6.01 0.13 16.28
CA ALA A 379 -5.79 0.16 17.72
C ALA A 379 -6.16 1.51 18.35
N ASN A 380 -5.75 2.63 17.74
CA ASN A 380 -6.08 3.96 18.22
C ASN A 380 -7.59 4.25 18.16
N ARG A 381 -8.26 3.77 17.11
CA ARG A 381 -9.73 3.85 17.00
C ARG A 381 -10.44 2.99 18.04
N THR A 382 -9.94 1.79 18.30
CA THR A 382 -10.45 0.91 19.36
C THR A 382 -10.30 1.55 20.74
N ILE A 383 -9.17 2.21 21.00
CA ILE A 383 -8.95 2.94 22.26
C ILE A 383 -9.99 4.06 22.44
N VAL A 384 -10.20 4.90 21.42
CA VAL A 384 -11.23 5.96 21.50
C VAL A 384 -12.63 5.38 21.63
N GLU A 385 -12.96 4.30 20.91
CA GLU A 385 -14.26 3.64 21.07
C GLU A 385 -14.43 3.08 22.49
N GLY A 386 -13.38 2.51 23.08
CA GLY A 386 -13.38 2.07 24.48
C GLY A 386 -13.62 3.22 25.45
N TYR A 387 -12.93 4.35 25.29
CA TYR A 387 -13.14 5.55 26.10
C TYR A 387 -14.52 6.17 25.91
N ALA A 388 -15.05 6.16 24.69
CA ALA A 388 -16.38 6.65 24.38
C ALA A 388 -17.49 5.80 25.00
N ASN A 389 -17.25 4.54 25.32
CA ASN A 389 -18.24 3.67 25.97
C ASN A 389 -18.24 3.80 27.50
N VAL A 390 -17.37 4.64 28.08
CA VAL A 390 -17.33 4.92 29.52
C VAL A 390 -18.54 5.76 29.94
N LYS A 391 -19.22 5.33 31.01
CA LYS A 391 -20.43 6.02 31.52
C LYS A 391 -20.14 7.07 32.59
N LYS A 392 -19.08 6.87 33.36
CA LYS A 392 -18.64 7.75 34.46
C LYS A 392 -17.11 7.78 34.48
N CYS A 393 -16.53 8.97 34.52
CA CYS A 393 -15.08 9.14 34.50
C CYS A 393 -14.70 10.30 35.43
N SER A 394 -13.90 10.02 36.46
CA SER A 394 -13.36 11.03 37.37
C SER A 394 -12.17 11.77 36.75
N ASN A 395 -11.67 12.83 37.40
CA ASN A 395 -10.48 13.52 36.92
C ASN A 395 -9.24 12.61 36.96
N GLU A 396 -9.13 11.80 38.00
CA GLU A 396 -8.10 10.77 38.17
C GLU A 396 -8.24 9.67 37.12
N GLY A 397 -9.47 9.29 36.75
CA GLY A 397 -9.74 8.37 35.66
C GLY A 397 -9.30 8.90 34.29
N ARG A 398 -9.51 10.19 34.02
CA ARG A 398 -9.00 10.85 32.79
C ARG A 398 -7.48 10.89 32.77
N ALA A 399 -6.84 11.13 33.92
CA ALA A 399 -5.38 11.04 34.03
C ALA A 399 -4.89 9.60 33.77
N LEU A 400 -5.64 8.59 34.21
CA LEU A 400 -5.36 7.19 33.89
C LEU A 400 -5.51 6.89 32.38
N MET A 401 -6.52 7.42 31.70
CA MET A 401 -6.64 7.30 30.22
C MET A 401 -5.41 7.87 29.51
N GLN A 402 -4.89 9.00 29.99
CA GLN A 402 -3.68 9.61 29.46
C GLN A 402 -2.44 8.73 29.76
N LEU A 403 -2.32 8.21 30.99
CA LEU A 403 -1.23 7.30 31.37
C LEU A 403 -1.22 6.05 30.49
N ASP A 404 -2.37 5.40 30.33
CA ASP A 404 -2.56 4.21 29.51
C ASP A 404 -2.08 4.45 28.07
N PHE A 405 -2.51 5.56 27.47
CA PHE A 405 -2.15 5.89 26.10
C PHE A 405 -0.66 6.23 25.95
N GLN A 406 -0.06 6.94 26.91
CA GLN A 406 1.38 7.20 26.89
C GLN A 406 2.19 5.91 27.04
N GLN A 407 1.77 4.99 27.92
CA GLN A 407 2.44 3.68 28.05
C GLN A 407 2.31 2.84 26.78
N PHE A 408 1.15 2.87 26.13
CA PHE A 408 0.96 2.26 24.81
C PHE A 408 1.95 2.83 23.79
N LEU A 409 2.02 4.16 23.64
CA LEU A 409 2.93 4.81 22.69
C LEU A 409 4.40 4.47 22.98
N MET A 410 4.86 4.62 24.22
CA MET A 410 6.26 4.37 24.58
C MET A 410 6.73 2.94 24.28
N LYS A 411 5.84 1.95 24.45
CA LYS A 411 6.15 0.55 24.15
C LYS A 411 5.97 0.24 22.67
N LEU A 412 4.95 0.79 22.01
CA LEU A 412 4.73 0.66 20.57
C LEU A 412 5.92 1.21 19.76
N GLU A 413 6.48 2.34 20.19
CA GLU A 413 7.64 2.96 19.54
C GLU A 413 8.87 2.05 19.45
N LYS A 414 8.96 1.02 20.30
CA LYS A 414 10.03 0.01 20.28
C LYS A 414 9.75 -1.16 19.34
N LEU A 415 8.50 -1.32 18.91
CA LEU A 415 8.04 -2.39 18.03
C LEU A 415 8.00 -1.97 16.56
N THR A 416 7.89 -0.66 16.28
CA THR A 416 7.75 -0.14 14.91
C THR A 416 8.54 1.15 14.70
N ASP A 417 9.07 1.29 13.48
CA ASP A 417 9.78 2.48 13.00
C ASP A 417 8.85 3.52 12.34
N ILE A 418 7.53 3.25 12.26
CA ILE A 418 6.56 4.16 11.65
C ILE A 418 6.51 5.48 12.41
N ARG A 419 6.83 6.58 11.73
CA ARG A 419 6.72 7.95 12.25
C ARG A 419 6.19 8.89 11.16
N PRO A 420 5.27 9.82 11.48
CA PRO A 420 4.56 9.98 12.76
C PRO A 420 3.63 8.79 13.06
N ILE A 421 3.27 8.59 14.33
CA ILE A 421 2.34 7.53 14.74
C ILE A 421 0.93 7.83 14.17
N PRO A 422 0.35 6.94 13.34
CA PRO A 422 -0.95 7.16 12.74
C PRO A 422 -2.05 7.35 13.78
N ASP A 423 -2.94 8.32 13.56
CA ASP A 423 -4.10 8.61 14.42
C ASP A 423 -3.74 8.84 15.90
N LYS A 424 -2.49 9.25 16.22
CA LYS A 424 -2.10 9.63 17.58
C LYS A 424 -2.94 10.81 18.08
N GLU A 425 -3.05 11.86 17.27
CA GLU A 425 -3.81 13.06 17.61
C GLU A 425 -5.30 12.78 17.80
N PHE A 426 -5.84 11.79 17.09
CA PHE A 426 -7.23 11.33 17.25
C PHE A 426 -7.49 10.82 18.67
N VAL A 427 -6.53 10.15 19.31
CA VAL A 427 -6.70 9.73 20.71
C VAL A 427 -6.45 10.88 21.67
N GLU A 428 -5.36 11.64 21.48
CA GLU A 428 -4.97 12.71 22.39
C GLU A 428 -5.99 13.83 22.45
N THR A 429 -6.54 14.25 21.31
CA THR A 429 -7.54 15.33 21.26
C THR A 429 -8.86 14.88 21.90
N TYR A 430 -9.25 13.60 21.73
CA TYR A 430 -10.41 13.03 22.43
C TYR A 430 -10.24 13.05 23.96
N ILE A 431 -9.06 12.66 24.48
CA ILE A 431 -8.78 12.72 25.93
C ILE A 431 -8.78 14.18 26.41
N LYS A 432 -8.18 15.10 25.65
CA LYS A 432 -8.16 16.54 25.98
C LYS A 432 -9.57 17.15 25.96
N ALA A 433 -10.48 16.61 25.15
CA ALA A 433 -11.84 17.12 25.02
C ALA A 433 -12.64 17.03 26.34
N TYR A 434 -12.28 16.12 27.26
CA TYR A 434 -12.86 16.04 28.60
C TYR A 434 -12.66 17.30 29.46
N TYR A 435 -11.71 18.16 29.11
CA TYR A 435 -11.34 19.36 29.88
C TYR A 435 -11.83 20.66 29.23
N LEU A 436 -12.55 20.59 28.11
CA LEU A 436 -13.01 21.76 27.39
C LEU A 436 -14.18 22.45 28.12
N THR A 437 -14.22 23.78 28.02
CA THR A 437 -15.39 24.56 28.45
C THR A 437 -16.57 24.34 27.49
N GLU A 438 -17.78 24.75 27.88
CA GLU A 438 -18.98 24.63 27.02
C GLU A 438 -18.77 25.25 25.63
N ASN A 439 -18.21 26.46 25.56
CA ASN A 439 -18.01 27.17 24.29
C ASN A 439 -16.93 26.52 23.42
N ASP A 440 -15.88 26.00 24.05
CA ASP A 440 -14.79 25.33 23.34
C ASP A 440 -15.23 23.96 22.83
N MET A 441 -16.05 23.25 23.61
CA MET A 441 -16.62 21.96 23.20
C MET A 441 -17.55 22.10 21.99
N GLU A 442 -18.36 23.16 21.93
CA GLU A 442 -19.21 23.41 20.75
C GLU A 442 -18.37 23.65 19.48
N ARG A 443 -17.28 24.41 19.58
CA ARG A 443 -16.35 24.63 18.46
C ARG A 443 -15.64 23.33 18.08
N TRP A 444 -15.15 22.59 19.06
CA TRP A 444 -14.44 21.33 18.88
C TRP A 444 -15.31 20.28 18.15
N ILE A 445 -16.58 20.14 18.53
CA ILE A 445 -17.55 19.26 17.85
C ILE A 445 -17.73 19.62 16.37
N LYS A 446 -17.74 20.92 16.03
CA LYS A 446 -17.91 21.39 14.64
C LYS A 446 -16.65 21.17 13.79
N GLU A 447 -15.47 21.25 14.42
CA GLU A 447 -14.17 21.10 13.76
C GLU A 447 -13.79 19.63 13.57
N HIS A 448 -14.09 18.75 14.55
CA HIS A 448 -13.69 17.35 14.54
C HIS A 448 -14.80 16.42 14.00
N ARG A 449 -14.78 16.20 12.68
CA ARG A 449 -15.76 15.34 11.96
C ARG A 449 -15.38 13.87 11.89
N GLU A 450 -14.20 13.52 12.39
CA GLU A 450 -13.66 12.17 12.36
C GLU A 450 -14.22 11.25 13.46
N TYR A 451 -14.86 11.81 14.49
CA TYR A 451 -15.54 11.06 15.54
C TYR A 451 -16.99 10.77 15.16
N SER A 452 -17.50 9.62 15.60
CA SER A 452 -18.91 9.28 15.36
C SER A 452 -19.86 10.10 16.23
N THR A 453 -21.09 10.30 15.76
CA THR A 453 -22.19 10.89 16.53
C THR A 453 -22.35 10.24 17.92
N LYS A 454 -22.16 8.92 18.00
CA LYS A 454 -22.17 8.15 19.26
C LYS A 454 -21.02 8.57 20.19
N GLN A 455 -19.79 8.64 19.67
CA GLN A 455 -18.60 9.00 20.45
C GLN A 455 -18.69 10.42 21.01
N LEU A 456 -19.17 11.37 20.20
CA LEU A 456 -19.39 12.75 20.61
C LEU A 456 -20.49 12.86 21.66
N THR A 457 -21.63 12.19 21.44
CA THR A 457 -22.76 12.19 22.36
C THR A 457 -22.37 11.63 23.73
N ASN A 458 -21.60 10.53 23.75
CA ASN A 458 -21.16 9.92 25.00
C ASN A 458 -20.14 10.80 25.74
N LEU A 459 -19.21 11.45 25.04
CA LEU A 459 -18.27 12.41 25.63
C LEU A 459 -19.02 13.53 26.36
N VAL A 460 -19.99 14.17 25.70
CA VAL A 460 -20.82 15.22 26.30
C VAL A 460 -21.60 14.70 27.51
N ASN A 461 -22.10 13.46 27.46
CA ASN A 461 -22.81 12.84 28.57
C ASN A 461 -21.92 12.64 29.81
N VAL A 462 -20.66 12.24 29.63
CA VAL A 462 -19.73 12.03 30.76
C VAL A 462 -19.29 13.36 31.38
N CYS A 463 -19.20 14.43 30.59
CA CYS A 463 -18.87 15.76 31.11
C CYS A 463 -20.02 16.43 31.89
N LEU A 464 -21.25 15.89 31.79
CA LEU A 464 -22.42 16.39 32.54
C LEU A 464 -22.18 16.32 34.06
N GLY A 465 -22.36 17.45 34.75
CA GLY A 465 -22.22 17.53 36.20
C GLY A 465 -20.79 17.76 36.71
N SER A 466 -19.78 17.75 35.83
CA SER A 466 -18.41 18.18 36.17
C SER A 466 -18.19 19.67 35.87
N HIS A 467 -18.40 20.08 34.62
CA HIS A 467 -18.32 21.48 34.17
C HIS A 467 -19.41 21.84 33.14
N ILE A 468 -20.22 20.87 32.69
CA ILE A 468 -21.33 21.08 31.75
C ILE A 468 -22.66 20.93 32.48
N ASN A 469 -23.53 21.93 32.33
CA ASN A 469 -24.88 21.92 32.90
C ASN A 469 -25.90 21.24 31.96
N LYS A 470 -27.11 20.95 32.47
CA LYS A 470 -28.15 20.23 31.71
C LYS A 470 -28.60 20.97 30.44
N LYS A 471 -28.63 22.30 30.45
CA LYS A 471 -29.03 23.14 29.30
C LYS A 471 -27.97 23.14 28.21
N ALA A 472 -26.70 23.31 28.61
CA ALA A 472 -25.52 23.23 27.77
C ALA A 472 -25.43 21.87 27.06
N ARG A 473 -25.63 20.77 27.80
CA ARG A 473 -25.71 19.43 27.21
C ARG A 473 -26.74 19.34 26.09
N GLN A 474 -27.96 19.84 26.32
CA GLN A 474 -29.02 19.76 25.30
C GLN A 474 -28.64 20.57 24.04
N LYS A 475 -27.98 21.71 24.21
CA LYS A 475 -27.45 22.53 23.11
C LYS A 475 -26.36 21.80 22.33
N LEU A 476 -25.41 21.17 23.02
CA LEU A 476 -24.31 20.44 22.39
C LEU A 476 -24.80 19.20 21.63
N ILE A 477 -25.76 18.45 22.17
CA ILE A 477 -26.37 17.31 21.47
C ILE A 477 -27.08 17.78 20.18
N ALA A 478 -27.82 18.89 20.25
CA ALA A 478 -28.45 19.46 19.05
C ALA A 478 -27.41 19.89 18.00
N ALA A 479 -26.25 20.43 18.42
CA ALA A 479 -25.16 20.79 17.51
C ALA A 479 -24.51 19.56 16.84
N ILE A 480 -24.40 18.42 17.56
CA ILE A 480 -23.93 17.16 16.97
C ILE A 480 -24.91 16.68 15.89
N GLU A 481 -26.21 16.67 16.19
CA GLU A 481 -27.25 16.24 15.23
C GLU A 481 -27.30 17.15 13.99
N GLU A 482 -27.04 18.46 14.14
CA GLU A 482 -26.95 19.39 13.02
C GLU A 482 -25.74 19.12 12.13
N CYS A 483 -24.59 18.76 12.73
CA CYS A 483 -23.37 18.43 11.98
C CYS A 483 -23.49 17.13 11.17
N ASP A 484 -24.29 16.18 11.65
CA ASP A 484 -24.51 14.87 11.00
C ASP A 484 -25.47 14.96 9.80
N ARG A 485 -26.24 16.06 9.68
CA ARG A 485 -27.11 16.25 8.50
C ARG A 485 -26.26 16.51 7.26
N PRO A 486 -26.44 15.74 6.17
CA PRO A 486 -25.79 16.06 4.91
C PRO A 486 -26.23 17.47 4.50
N LYS A 487 -25.26 18.35 4.25
CA LYS A 487 -25.55 19.68 3.69
C LYS A 487 -26.33 19.46 2.39
N ARG A 488 -27.60 19.87 2.39
CA ARG A 488 -28.51 19.79 1.23
C ARG A 488 -28.00 20.61 0.06
#